data_AF-A0A816HLN2-F1
#
_entry.id   AF-A0A816HLN2-F1
#
_cell.length_a   1.000
_cell.length_b   1.000
_cell.length_c   1.000
_cell.angle_alpha   90.00
_cell.angle_beta   90.00
_cell.angle_gamma   90.00
#
_symmetry.space_group_name_H-M   'P 1'
#
loop_
_entity.id
_entity.type
_entity.pdbx_description
1 polymer ?
#
loop_
_entity_poly.entity_id
_entity_poly.type
_entity_poly.pdbx_seq_one_letter_code
_entity_poly.pdbx_strand_id
1 'polypeptide(L)'
;MQLTGLSQTEGNPVIAVQINLDKNFAFLEFRSIDETSAAMAFDGIVFQGQSLKIRRPRDYQAMPGGDLPNMNVPGVVSTVVTDSPFKIFIGGLPNYLNDDQ
;
A
#
# COMPACT_ATOMS: atom_id res chain seq x y z
N MET A 1 16.25 8.11 -2.98
CA MET A 1 15.16 7.38 -2.31
C MET A 1 15.67 6.68 -1.04
N GLN A 2 16.46 7.38 -0.21
CA GLN A 2 17.09 6.83 1.01
C GLN A 2 16.47 7.41 2.29
N LEU A 3 15.28 8.02 2.16
CA LEU A 3 14.76 8.97 3.15
C LEU A 3 13.68 8.41 4.09
N THR A 4 13.37 7.10 4.00
CA THR A 4 12.24 6.52 4.76
C THR A 4 12.58 5.30 5.62
N GLY A 5 13.82 4.81 5.64
CA GLY A 5 14.19 3.67 6.51
C GLY A 5 13.45 2.35 6.19
N LEU A 6 12.87 2.25 4.99
CA LEU A 6 12.04 1.10 4.57
C LEU A 6 12.83 -0.02 3.88
N SER A 7 14.07 0.27 3.49
CA SER A 7 14.99 -0.70 2.90
C SER A 7 15.91 -1.21 4.00
N GLN A 8 15.91 -2.52 4.25
CA GLN A 8 16.71 -3.12 5.32
C GLN A 8 18.21 -3.14 5.00
N THR A 9 18.55 -3.12 3.71
CA THR A 9 19.94 -3.11 3.22
C THR A 9 20.09 -2.15 2.03
N GLU A 10 21.33 -1.83 1.65
CA GLU A 10 21.59 -1.01 0.46
C GLU A 10 21.08 -1.69 -0.83
N GLY A 11 20.72 -0.89 -1.82
CA GLY A 11 20.16 -1.37 -3.10
C GLY A 11 18.65 -1.22 -3.21
N ASN A 12 18.11 -1.68 -4.34
CA ASN A 12 16.67 -1.60 -4.62
C ASN A 12 15.93 -2.76 -3.91
N PRO A 13 14.96 -2.48 -3.02
CA PRO A 13 14.20 -3.54 -2.36
C PRO A 13 13.23 -4.27 -3.32
N VAL A 14 12.84 -3.62 -4.42
CA VAL A 14 11.95 -4.20 -5.44
C VAL A 14 12.78 -4.97 -6.47
N ILE A 15 12.53 -6.28 -6.60
CA ILE A 15 13.19 -7.17 -7.57
C ILE A 15 12.51 -7.05 -8.93
N ALA A 16 11.18 -7.18 -8.94
CA ALA A 16 10.41 -7.22 -10.18
C ALA A 16 9.03 -6.56 -9.99
N VAL A 17 8.51 -6.04 -11.09
CA VAL A 17 7.15 -5.50 -11.16
C VAL A 17 6.47 -6.08 -12.40
N GLN A 18 5.34 -6.73 -12.20
CA GLN A 18 4.51 -7.27 -13.27
C GLN A 18 3.20 -6.48 -13.33
N ILE A 19 3.00 -5.74 -14.41
CA ILE A 19 1.85 -4.85 -14.58
C ILE A 19 0.83 -5.55 -15.49
N ASN A 20 -0.42 -5.64 -15.03
CA ASN A 20 -1.55 -6.05 -15.83
C ASN A 20 -2.40 -4.81 -16.16
N LEU A 21 -2.15 -4.23 -17.34
CA LEU A 21 -2.86 -3.02 -17.79
C LEU A 21 -4.34 -3.28 -18.04
N ASP A 22 -4.71 -4.47 -18.53
CA ASP A 22 -6.10 -4.81 -18.84
C ASP A 22 -6.99 -4.84 -17.59
N LYS A 23 -6.41 -5.30 -16.46
CA LYS A 23 -7.10 -5.41 -15.18
C LYS A 23 -6.74 -4.31 -14.19
N ASN A 24 -5.91 -3.35 -14.60
CA ASN A 24 -5.44 -2.21 -13.82
C ASN A 24 -4.87 -2.57 -12.44
N PHE A 25 -3.98 -3.57 -12.38
CA PHE A 25 -3.24 -3.91 -11.16
C PHE A 25 -1.79 -4.30 -11.48
N ALA A 26 -0.95 -4.34 -10.46
CA ALA A 26 0.42 -4.84 -10.58
C ALA A 26 0.77 -5.79 -9.42
N PHE A 27 1.66 -6.73 -9.70
CA PHE A 27 2.36 -7.52 -8.68
C PHE A 27 3.76 -6.95 -8.47
N LEU A 28 4.14 -6.76 -7.22
CA LEU A 28 5.47 -6.33 -6.83
C LEU A 28 6.15 -7.48 -6.10
N GLU A 29 7.37 -7.80 -6.52
CA GLU A 29 8.23 -8.78 -5.88
C GLU A 29 9.35 -8.06 -5.14
N PHE A 30 9.53 -8.37 -3.86
CA PHE A 30 10.57 -7.80 -3.01
C PHE A 30 11.59 -8.87 -2.64
N ARG A 31 12.80 -8.42 -2.30
CA ARG A 31 13.89 -9.32 -1.90
C ARG A 31 13.75 -9.90 -0.49
N SER A 32 12.92 -9.31 0.38
CA SER A 32 12.67 -9.84 1.72
C SER A 32 11.20 -9.72 2.12
N ILE A 33 10.79 -10.61 3.02
CA ILE A 33 9.44 -10.63 3.60
C ILE A 33 9.20 -9.38 4.43
N ASP A 34 10.22 -8.91 5.14
CA ASP A 34 10.14 -7.71 5.98
C ASP A 34 9.96 -6.44 5.14
N GLU A 35 10.69 -6.30 4.02
CA GLU A 35 10.52 -5.17 3.10
C GLU A 35 9.15 -5.21 2.41
N THR A 36 8.66 -6.41 2.06
CA THR A 36 7.28 -6.59 1.56
C THR A 36 6.27 -6.14 2.61
N SER A 37 6.54 -6.42 3.88
CA SER A 37 5.65 -6.05 5.00
C SER A 37 5.70 -4.55 5.28
N ALA A 38 6.88 -3.94 5.20
CA ALA A 38 7.04 -2.49 5.29
C ALA A 38 6.34 -1.77 4.13
N ALA A 39 6.36 -2.33 2.92
CA ALA A 39 5.67 -1.76 1.77
C ALA A 39 4.14 -1.69 1.93
N MET A 40 3.55 -2.51 2.80
CA MET A 40 2.12 -2.41 3.14
C MET A 40 1.76 -1.08 3.80
N ALA A 41 2.73 -0.39 4.44
CA ALA A 41 2.53 0.93 5.02
C ALA A 41 2.29 2.03 3.98
N PHE A 42 2.55 1.77 2.70
CA PHE A 42 2.24 2.66 1.58
C PHE A 42 0.84 2.44 1.01
N ASP A 43 -0.01 1.63 1.65
CA ASP A 43 -1.40 1.54 1.23
C ASP A 43 -2.07 2.92 1.27
N GLY A 44 -2.55 3.38 0.12
CA GLY A 44 -3.13 4.71 -0.08
C GLY A 44 -2.11 5.80 -0.39
N ILE A 45 -0.86 5.44 -0.73
CA ILE A 45 0.07 6.41 -1.29
C ILE A 45 -0.45 6.94 -2.63
N VAL A 46 -0.33 8.24 -2.82
CA VAL A 46 -0.70 8.91 -4.06
C VAL A 46 0.41 8.73 -5.09
N PHE A 47 0.07 8.16 -6.23
CA PHE A 47 0.96 8.04 -7.38
C PHE A 47 0.25 8.53 -8.63
N GLN A 48 0.80 9.56 -9.29
CA GLN A 48 0.21 10.19 -10.48
C GLN A 48 -1.26 10.63 -10.29
N GLY A 49 -1.61 11.10 -9.08
CA GLY A 49 -2.97 11.55 -8.75
C GLY A 49 -3.98 10.43 -8.49
N GLN A 50 -3.50 9.19 -8.29
CA GLN A 50 -4.33 8.05 -7.90
C GLN A 50 -3.82 7.44 -6.60
N SER A 51 -4.73 7.11 -5.69
CA SER A 51 -4.39 6.40 -4.44
C SER A 51 -4.19 4.91 -4.72
N LEU A 52 -2.96 4.42 -4.50
CA LEU A 52 -2.63 3.01 -4.73
C LEU A 52 -3.21 2.12 -3.62
N LYS A 53 -3.86 1.03 -4.02
CA LYS A 53 -4.38 0.01 -3.09
C LYS A 53 -3.38 -1.12 -2.96
N ILE A 54 -2.68 -1.19 -1.83
CA ILE A 54 -1.65 -2.21 -1.59
C ILE A 54 -2.24 -3.32 -0.73
N ARG A 55 -2.23 -4.56 -1.24
CA ARG A 55 -2.82 -5.72 -0.57
C ARG A 55 -1.90 -6.92 -0.69
N ARG A 56 -1.96 -7.81 0.31
CA ARG A 56 -1.34 -9.13 0.23
C ARG A 56 -2.06 -9.98 -0.84
N PRO A 57 -1.34 -10.86 -1.56
CA PRO A 57 -1.95 -11.88 -2.40
C PRO A 57 -2.98 -12.71 -1.63
N ARG A 58 -3.97 -13.25 -2.35
CA ARG A 58 -5.11 -13.96 -1.72
C ARG A 58 -4.70 -15.26 -1.01
N ASP A 59 -3.59 -15.84 -1.44
CA ASP A 59 -2.96 -17.06 -0.94
C ASP A 59 -1.86 -16.79 0.10
N TYR A 60 -1.63 -15.53 0.48
CA TYR A 60 -0.67 -15.19 1.53
C TYR A 60 -1.06 -15.80 2.87
N GLN A 61 -0.16 -16.59 3.45
CA GLN A 61 -0.27 -17.11 4.80
C GLN A 61 0.73 -16.39 5.70
N ALA A 62 0.21 -15.71 6.72
CA ALA A 62 1.02 -15.05 7.73
C ALA A 62 1.94 -16.05 8.44
N MET A 63 3.20 -15.69 8.62
CA MET A 63 4.09 -16.48 9.47
C MET A 63 3.68 -16.30 10.94
N PRO A 64 3.63 -17.38 11.75
CA PRO A 64 3.28 -17.27 13.16
C PRO A 64 4.28 -16.35 13.88
N GLY A 65 3.79 -15.22 14.40
CA GLY A 65 4.58 -14.22 15.12
C GLY A 65 5.03 -13.01 14.29
N GLY A 66 4.79 -13.00 12.98
CA GLY A 66 5.12 -11.88 12.11
C GLY A 66 3.86 -11.33 11.46
N ASP A 67 3.25 -10.33 12.08
CA ASP A 67 2.36 -9.40 11.39
C ASP A 67 2.07 -8.23 12.31
N LEU A 68 2.70 -7.09 12.01
CA LEU A 68 2.18 -5.76 12.25
C LEU A 68 3.13 -4.80 11.52
N PRO A 69 2.70 -4.14 10.42
CA PRO A 69 3.39 -2.96 9.95
C PRO A 69 3.17 -1.88 11.00
N ASN A 70 4.02 -1.81 12.02
CA ASN A 70 4.01 -0.76 13.05
C ASN A 70 4.53 0.60 12.51
N MET A 71 4.69 0.71 11.19
CA MET A 71 5.23 1.90 10.56
C MET A 71 4.10 2.67 9.91
N ASN A 72 3.75 3.81 10.49
CA ASN A 72 2.84 4.76 9.87
C ASN A 72 3.68 5.73 9.04
N VAL A 73 3.46 5.79 7.73
CA VAL A 73 4.16 6.73 6.85
C VAL A 73 3.44 8.08 6.92
N PRO A 74 4.08 9.17 7.40
CA PRO A 74 3.44 10.48 7.48
C PRO A 74 2.93 10.93 6.11
N GLY A 75 1.66 11.35 6.05
CA GLY A 75 1.01 11.83 4.81
C GLY A 75 0.38 10.74 3.95
N VAL A 76 0.45 9.46 4.35
CA VAL A 76 -0.26 8.35 3.69
C VAL A 76 -1.52 8.03 4.48
N VAL A 77 -2.66 7.92 3.80
CA VAL A 77 -3.94 7.54 4.41
C VAL A 77 -4.34 6.15 3.92
N SER A 78 -4.52 5.20 4.83
CA SER A 78 -4.90 3.83 4.45
C SER A 78 -6.22 3.81 3.68
N THR A 79 -6.28 2.97 2.64
CA THR A 79 -7.50 2.72 1.88
C THR A 79 -8.42 1.71 2.57
N VAL A 80 -7.98 1.11 3.68
CA VAL A 80 -8.79 0.20 4.50
C VAL A 80 -9.52 0.99 5.58
N VAL A 81 -10.83 1.13 5.44
CA VAL A 81 -11.70 1.78 6.43
C VAL A 81 -12.51 0.73 7.20
N THR A 82 -12.02 0.36 8.38
CA THR A 82 -12.71 -0.58 9.28
C THR A 82 -14.02 0.00 9.78
N ASP A 83 -15.00 -0.88 10.04
CA ASP A 83 -16.27 -0.46 10.63
C ASP A 83 -16.05 0.02 12.07
N SER A 84 -16.54 1.22 12.36
CA SER A 84 -16.48 1.82 13.68
C SER A 84 -17.65 2.81 13.86
N PRO A 85 -17.99 3.19 15.10
CA PRO A 85 -19.01 4.20 15.36
C PRO A 85 -18.71 5.57 14.72
N PHE A 86 -17.44 5.84 14.38
CA PHE A 86 -16.98 7.09 13.78
C PHE A 86 -16.70 6.99 12.28
N LYS A 87 -17.07 5.87 11.64
CA LYS A 87 -16.95 5.72 10.19
C LYS A 87 -17.94 6.64 9.49
N ILE A 88 -17.44 7.46 8.57
CA ILE A 88 -18.23 8.46 7.84
C ILE A 88 -18.56 7.92 6.45
N PHE A 89 -19.80 8.13 6.02
CA PHE A 89 -20.22 7.95 4.63
C PHE A 89 -20.34 9.31 3.94
N ILE A 90 -19.71 9.43 2.77
CA ILE A 90 -19.78 10.63 1.92
C ILE A 90 -20.32 10.18 0.56
N GLY A 91 -21.39 10.81 0.09
CA GLY A 91 -22.02 10.51 -1.20
C GLY A 91 -22.30 11.78 -2.00
N GLY A 92 -22.53 11.63 -3.30
CA GLY A 92 -22.80 12.76 -4.19
C GLY A 92 -21.57 13.55 -4.62
N LEU A 93 -20.37 12.96 -4.54
CA LEU A 93 -19.14 13.58 -5.03
C LEU A 93 -19.21 13.74 -6.57
N PRO A 94 -18.85 14.90 -7.13
CA PRO A 94 -18.75 15.09 -8.57
C PRO A 94 -17.74 14.13 -9.21
N ASN A 95 -18.09 13.55 -10.37
CA ASN A 95 -17.27 12.55 -11.09
C ASN A 95 -15.92 13.07 -11.60
N TYR A 96 -15.66 14.38 -11.51
CA TYR A 96 -14.39 14.99 -11.93
C TYR A 96 -13.38 15.13 -10.79
N LEU A 97 -13.76 14.82 -9.55
CA LEU A 97 -12.83 14.79 -8.42
C LEU A 97 -12.02 13.50 -8.46
N ASN A 98 -10.73 13.60 -8.13
CA ASN A 98 -9.85 12.46 -7.92
C ASN A 98 -9.70 12.16 -6.42
N ASP A 99 -8.91 11.15 -6.05
CA ASP A 99 -8.76 10.72 -4.66
C ASP A 99 -8.10 11.78 -3.74
N ASP A 100 -7.38 12.75 -4.31
CA ASP A 100 -6.71 13.83 -3.55
C ASP A 100 -7.64 15.02 -3.22
N GLN A 101 -8.80 15.09 -3.88
CA GLN A 101 -9.73 16.25 -3.84
C GLN A 101 -11.02 15.93 -3.10
#